data_AF-A0A3B9SNB1-F1
#
_entry.id   AF-A0A3B9SNB1-F1
#
_cell.length_a   1.000
_cell.length_b   1.000
_cell.length_c   1.000
_cell.angle_alpha   90.00
_cell.angle_beta   90.00
_cell.angle_gamma   90.00
#
_symmetry.space_group_name_H-M   'P 1'
#
loop_
_entity.id
_entity.type
_entity.pdbx_description
1 polymer ?
#
loop_
_entity_poly.entity_id
_entity_poly.type
_entity_poly.pdbx_seq_one_letter_code
_entity_poly.pdbx_strand_id
1 'polypeptide(L)'
;YLALREVLLAHPDVGVVFPVHKNPAVRAAAAEEMGKQARVHLIEPLPYLPFVNLMQRAYLVLTDSGGLQEEAPALGKPVLVLRGTTERPEALEAGTVELVGTARERVFARAARLLDDPGAYARMAGAVNPYGDGRAAPRVVQGLAAYFGLAPKPAPFVPQPGSAAKNFRAATDKNFAAKKE
;
A
#
# COMPACT_ATOMS: atom_id res chain seq x y z
N TYR A 1 -3.25 -16.83 -6.34
CA TYR A 1 -4.25 -16.71 -7.41
C TYR A 1 -5.62 -17.25 -7.01
N LEU A 2 -5.72 -18.50 -6.55
CA LEU A 2 -7.00 -19.12 -6.16
C LEU A 2 -7.84 -18.29 -5.17
N ALA A 3 -7.22 -17.74 -4.13
CA ALA A 3 -7.90 -16.85 -3.17
C ALA A 3 -8.50 -15.59 -3.83
N LEU A 4 -7.79 -15.01 -4.81
CA LEU A 4 -8.30 -13.84 -5.55
C LEU A 4 -9.50 -14.20 -6.42
N ARG A 5 -9.53 -15.41 -6.98
CA ARG A 5 -10.71 -15.90 -7.73
C ARG A 5 -11.92 -15.99 -6.82
N GLU A 6 -11.76 -16.48 -5.59
CA GLU A 6 -12.85 -16.51 -4.60
C GLU A 6 -13.30 -15.10 -4.19
N VAL A 7 -12.35 -14.17 -3.97
CA VAL A 7 -12.69 -12.77 -3.70
C VAL A 7 -13.53 -12.19 -4.83
N LEU A 8 -13.12 -12.38 -6.09
CA LEU A 8 -13.86 -11.89 -7.25
C LEU A 8 -15.26 -12.51 -7.34
N LEU A 9 -15.40 -13.81 -7.07
CA LEU A 9 -16.70 -14.49 -7.09
C LEU A 9 -17.63 -13.97 -5.99
N ALA A 10 -17.12 -13.74 -4.78
CA ALA A 10 -17.90 -13.26 -3.65
C ALA A 10 -18.26 -11.76 -3.73
N HIS A 11 -17.46 -10.94 -4.42
CA HIS A 11 -17.62 -9.49 -4.50
C HIS A 11 -17.70 -9.04 -5.96
N PRO A 12 -18.91 -8.94 -6.56
CA PRO A 12 -19.10 -8.60 -7.98
C PRO A 12 -18.59 -7.21 -8.38
N ASP A 13 -18.48 -6.29 -7.42
CA ASP A 13 -18.04 -4.90 -7.57
C ASP A 13 -16.51 -4.73 -7.45
N VAL A 14 -15.78 -5.80 -7.12
CA VAL A 14 -14.31 -5.78 -6.99
C VAL A 14 -13.63 -6.09 -8.32
N GLY A 15 -12.58 -5.34 -8.64
CA GLY A 15 -11.65 -5.64 -9.73
C GLY A 15 -10.22 -5.83 -9.21
N VAL A 16 -9.40 -6.57 -9.95
CA VAL A 16 -7.97 -6.77 -9.64
C VAL A 16 -7.13 -6.16 -10.74
N VAL A 17 -6.20 -5.28 -10.37
CA VAL A 17 -5.13 -4.82 -11.26
C VAL A 17 -3.84 -5.45 -10.78
N PHE A 18 -3.18 -6.23 -11.64
CA PHE A 18 -1.96 -6.93 -11.30
C PHE A 18 -0.84 -6.59 -12.30
N PRO A 19 0.09 -5.69 -11.92
CA PRO A 19 1.32 -5.45 -12.68
C PRO A 19 2.23 -6.68 -12.58
N VAL A 20 2.24 -7.52 -13.64
CA VAL A 20 2.87 -8.84 -13.59
C VAL A 20 4.37 -8.73 -13.81
N HIS A 21 5.16 -9.27 -12.88
CA HIS A 21 6.62 -9.30 -12.98
C HIS A 21 7.08 -9.86 -14.34
N LYS A 22 8.26 -9.44 -14.83
CA LYS A 22 8.83 -9.91 -16.11
C LYS A 22 9.25 -11.39 -16.11
N ASN A 23 9.15 -12.07 -14.97
CA ASN A 23 9.53 -13.47 -14.85
C ASN A 23 8.53 -14.33 -15.66
N PRO A 24 8.99 -15.09 -16.68
CA PRO A 24 8.10 -15.89 -17.52
C PRO A 24 7.24 -16.89 -16.74
N ALA A 25 7.78 -17.50 -15.68
CA ALA A 25 7.03 -18.46 -14.86
C ALA A 25 5.87 -17.79 -14.11
N VAL A 26 6.09 -16.57 -13.59
CA VAL A 26 5.05 -15.78 -12.92
C VAL A 26 3.98 -15.35 -13.91
N ARG A 27 4.38 -14.94 -15.12
CA ARG A 27 3.46 -14.55 -16.19
C ARG A 27 2.59 -15.70 -16.67
N ALA A 28 3.18 -16.86 -16.90
CA ALA A 28 2.46 -18.06 -17.30
C ALA A 28 1.40 -18.43 -16.25
N ALA A 29 1.80 -18.52 -14.98
CA ALA A 29 0.89 -18.83 -13.88
C ALA A 29 -0.24 -17.78 -13.72
N ALA A 30 0.08 -16.49 -13.83
CA ALA A 30 -0.92 -15.43 -13.76
C ALA A 30 -1.91 -15.48 -14.93
N ALA A 31 -1.42 -15.70 -16.15
CA ALA A 31 -2.25 -15.81 -17.35
C ALA A 31 -3.17 -17.04 -17.31
N GLU A 32 -2.64 -18.18 -16.87
CA GLU A 32 -3.41 -19.42 -16.72
C GLU A 32 -4.56 -19.27 -15.71
N GLU A 33 -4.25 -18.74 -14.52
CA GLU A 33 -5.23 -18.66 -13.44
C GLU A 33 -6.22 -17.50 -13.57
N MET A 34 -5.76 -16.36 -14.09
CA MET A 34 -6.49 -15.09 -14.02
C MET A 34 -6.77 -14.46 -15.38
N GLY A 35 -6.13 -14.92 -16.47
CA GLY A 35 -6.19 -14.25 -17.77
C GLY A 35 -7.57 -14.22 -18.45
N LYS A 36 -8.48 -15.12 -18.05
CA LYS A 36 -9.86 -15.17 -18.58
C LYS A 36 -10.89 -14.45 -17.70
N GLN A 37 -10.47 -13.87 -16.57
CA GLN A 37 -11.37 -13.18 -15.65
C GLN A 37 -11.61 -11.75 -16.13
N ALA A 38 -12.86 -11.42 -16.49
CA ALA A 38 -13.20 -10.12 -17.08
C ALA A 38 -12.84 -8.90 -16.20
N ARG A 39 -12.80 -9.09 -14.86
CA ARG A 39 -12.47 -8.05 -13.87
C ARG A 39 -11.02 -8.11 -13.39
N VAL A 40 -10.16 -8.84 -14.09
CA VAL A 40 -8.72 -8.91 -13.81
C VAL A 40 -7.96 -8.24 -14.95
N HIS A 41 -7.18 -7.24 -14.60
CA HIS A 41 -6.29 -6.53 -15.51
C HIS A 41 -4.85 -6.96 -15.22
N LEU A 42 -4.36 -7.95 -15.97
CA LEU A 42 -2.95 -8.29 -16.01
C LEU A 42 -2.23 -7.25 -16.87
N ILE A 43 -1.41 -6.40 -16.27
CA ILE A 43 -0.73 -5.30 -16.96
C ILE A 43 0.79 -5.44 -16.88
N GLU A 44 1.49 -4.72 -17.75
CA GLU A 44 2.94 -4.60 -17.65
C GLU A 44 3.37 -3.88 -16.36
N PRO A 45 4.55 -4.20 -15.81
CA PRO A 45 5.12 -3.45 -14.70
C PRO A 45 5.14 -1.96 -15.00
N LEU A 46 4.62 -1.17 -14.07
CA LEU A 46 4.50 0.27 -14.23
C LEU A 46 5.76 0.98 -13.74
N PRO A 47 6.15 2.11 -14.38
CA PRO A 47 7.07 3.06 -13.77
C PRO A 47 6.51 3.58 -12.44
N TYR A 48 7.39 4.11 -11.59
CA TYR A 48 7.05 4.50 -10.22
C TYR A 48 5.83 5.43 -10.12
N LEU A 49 5.82 6.54 -10.86
CA LEU A 49 4.75 7.54 -10.73
C LEU A 49 3.35 7.00 -11.15
N PRO A 50 3.20 6.31 -12.30
CA PRO A 50 1.96 5.59 -12.62
C PRO A 50 1.56 4.56 -11.56
N PHE A 51 2.53 3.84 -10.99
CA PHE A 51 2.26 2.82 -9.97
C PHE A 51 1.74 3.42 -8.66
N VAL A 52 2.32 4.51 -8.18
CA VAL A 52 1.83 5.27 -7.01
C VAL A 52 0.40 5.78 -7.26
N ASN A 53 0.13 6.29 -8.47
CA ASN A 53 -1.21 6.75 -8.86
C ASN A 53 -2.25 5.61 -8.87
N LEU A 54 -1.86 4.43 -9.34
CA LEU A 54 -2.70 3.24 -9.29
C LEU A 54 -2.97 2.82 -7.85
N MET A 55 -1.92 2.73 -7.02
CA MET A 55 -2.01 2.37 -5.61
C MET A 55 -2.88 3.36 -4.81
N GLN A 56 -2.80 4.65 -5.10
CA GLN A 56 -3.66 5.67 -4.47
C GLN A 56 -5.15 5.47 -4.78
N ARG A 57 -5.49 4.84 -5.90
CA ARG A 57 -6.87 4.52 -6.31
C ARG A 57 -7.32 3.14 -5.84
N ALA A 58 -6.39 2.27 -5.46
CA ALA A 58 -6.71 0.96 -4.92
C ALA A 58 -7.49 1.08 -3.60
N TYR A 59 -8.38 0.13 -3.35
CA TYR A 59 -9.05 -0.01 -2.06
C TYR A 59 -8.17 -0.76 -1.05
N LEU A 60 -7.58 -1.88 -1.49
CA LEU A 60 -6.77 -2.80 -0.72
C LEU A 60 -5.55 -3.24 -1.56
N VAL A 61 -4.39 -3.43 -0.93
CA VAL A 61 -3.16 -3.90 -1.57
C VAL A 61 -2.78 -5.28 -1.03
N LEU A 62 -2.56 -6.25 -1.91
CA LEU A 62 -1.94 -7.55 -1.58
C LEU A 62 -0.53 -7.56 -2.16
N THR A 63 0.49 -7.80 -1.34
CA THR A 63 1.89 -7.71 -1.80
C THR A 63 2.84 -8.59 -0.99
N ASP A 64 3.93 -9.01 -1.62
CA ASP A 64 5.11 -9.59 -0.98
C ASP A 64 6.29 -8.60 -0.92
N SER A 65 6.14 -7.40 -1.48
CA SER A 65 7.16 -6.36 -1.52
C SER A 65 7.35 -5.69 -0.17
N GLY A 66 8.60 -5.57 0.29
CA GLY A 66 8.98 -4.81 1.47
C GLY A 66 8.65 -3.31 1.34
N GLY A 67 9.02 -2.69 0.21
CA GLY A 67 8.79 -1.26 -0.01
C GLY A 67 7.31 -0.89 -0.02
N LEU A 68 6.44 -1.76 -0.55
CA LEU A 68 4.99 -1.49 -0.56
C LEU A 68 4.34 -1.60 0.81
N GLN A 69 4.97 -2.29 1.78
CA GLN A 69 4.53 -2.26 3.17
C GLN A 69 4.76 -0.90 3.83
N GLU A 70 5.64 -0.06 3.28
CA GLU A 70 5.89 1.30 3.77
C GLU A 70 5.06 2.34 2.99
N GLU A 71 5.02 2.21 1.66
CA GLU A 71 4.41 3.19 0.76
C GLU A 71 2.87 3.14 0.75
N ALA A 72 2.27 1.94 0.72
CA ALA A 72 0.81 1.83 0.65
C ALA A 72 0.13 2.38 1.92
N PRO A 73 0.64 2.13 3.15
CA PRO A 73 0.12 2.79 4.34
C PRO A 73 0.29 4.31 4.36
N ALA A 74 1.34 4.84 3.73
CA ALA A 74 1.50 6.30 3.59
C ALA A 74 0.34 6.93 2.79
N LEU A 75 -0.30 6.15 1.91
CA LEU A 75 -1.47 6.52 1.12
C LEU A 75 -2.80 6.12 1.78
N GLY A 76 -2.78 5.64 3.03
CA GLY A 76 -3.96 5.18 3.76
C GLY A 76 -4.56 3.90 3.18
N LYS A 77 -3.73 3.04 2.56
CA LYS A 77 -4.19 1.79 1.94
C LYS A 77 -3.90 0.60 2.85
N PRO A 78 -4.92 -0.17 3.26
CA PRO A 78 -4.72 -1.45 3.91
C PRO A 78 -3.85 -2.39 3.08
N VAL A 79 -2.93 -3.10 3.73
CA VAL A 79 -1.98 -4.01 3.08
C VAL A 79 -2.05 -5.41 3.68
N LEU A 80 -2.28 -6.41 2.85
CA LEU A 80 -2.13 -7.81 3.21
C LEU A 80 -0.82 -8.36 2.64
N VAL A 81 0.07 -8.80 3.53
CA VAL A 81 1.42 -9.25 3.17
C VAL A 81 1.42 -10.75 2.90
N LEU A 82 1.77 -11.13 1.67
CA LEU A 82 1.75 -12.50 1.15
C LEU A 82 3.03 -13.29 1.49
N ARG A 83 3.54 -13.13 2.72
CA ARG A 83 4.76 -13.79 3.22
C ARG A 83 4.50 -14.41 4.60
N GLY A 84 5.31 -15.41 4.97
CA GLY A 84 5.25 -16.02 6.31
C GLY A 84 5.98 -15.21 7.39
N THR A 85 6.83 -14.28 6.99
CA THR A 85 7.62 -13.39 7.84
C THR A 85 7.74 -12.01 7.17
N THR A 86 8.10 -10.99 7.95
CA THR A 86 8.37 -9.64 7.43
C THR A 86 9.55 -9.00 8.15
N GLU A 87 10.33 -8.21 7.42
CA GLU A 87 11.39 -7.34 7.92
C GLU A 87 10.88 -5.97 8.43
N ARG A 88 9.56 -5.85 8.62
CA ARG A 88 8.82 -4.62 8.96
C ARG A 88 7.89 -4.82 10.18
N PRO A 89 8.42 -5.24 11.35
CA PRO A 89 7.60 -5.51 12.54
C PRO A 89 6.79 -4.29 13.01
N GLU A 90 7.32 -3.08 12.81
CA GLU A 90 6.68 -1.83 13.21
C GLU A 90 5.35 -1.60 12.49
N ALA A 91 5.22 -2.03 11.23
CA ALA A 91 3.96 -1.93 10.49
C ALA A 91 2.90 -2.92 10.98
N LEU A 92 3.32 -4.09 11.49
CA LEU A 92 2.40 -5.05 12.11
C LEU A 92 1.88 -4.51 13.44
N GLU A 93 2.78 -3.96 14.26
CA GLU A 93 2.44 -3.36 15.55
C GLU A 93 1.54 -2.13 15.38
N ALA A 94 1.81 -1.29 14.38
CA ALA A 94 0.98 -0.14 14.04
C ALA A 94 -0.39 -0.55 13.46
N GLY A 95 -0.54 -1.78 12.98
CA GLY A 95 -1.75 -2.27 12.33
C GLY A 95 -1.98 -1.68 10.94
N THR A 96 -0.94 -1.19 10.27
CA THR A 96 -1.01 -0.69 8.89
C THR A 96 -0.91 -1.80 7.85
N VAL A 97 -0.30 -2.93 8.23
CA VAL A 97 -0.15 -4.14 7.41
C VAL A 97 -0.59 -5.37 8.21
N GLU A 98 -1.05 -6.41 7.53
CA GLU A 98 -1.36 -7.71 8.13
C GLU A 98 -0.59 -8.81 7.40
N LEU A 99 0.18 -9.62 8.14
CA LEU A 99 0.90 -10.77 7.59
C LEU A 99 -0.06 -11.95 7.40
N VAL A 100 -0.43 -12.26 6.16
CA VAL A 100 -1.44 -13.30 5.86
C VAL A 100 -0.83 -14.59 5.32
N GLY A 101 0.42 -14.58 4.86
CA GLY A 101 1.04 -15.72 4.22
C GLY A 101 0.44 -16.04 2.86
N THR A 102 0.56 -17.28 2.42
CA THR A 102 0.16 -17.72 1.07
C THR A 102 -0.96 -18.77 1.07
N ALA A 103 -1.46 -19.17 2.25
CA ALA A 103 -2.57 -20.10 2.37
C ALA A 103 -3.85 -19.49 1.80
N ARG A 104 -4.50 -20.22 0.88
CA ARG A 104 -5.66 -19.75 0.10
C ARG A 104 -6.76 -19.21 1.01
N GLU A 105 -7.19 -20.02 1.97
CA GLU A 105 -8.32 -19.76 2.86
C GLU A 105 -8.05 -18.52 3.71
N ARG A 106 -6.80 -18.35 4.16
CA ARG A 106 -6.38 -17.21 4.96
C ARG A 106 -6.36 -15.93 4.14
N VAL A 107 -5.78 -15.97 2.94
CA VAL A 107 -5.75 -14.80 2.04
C VAL A 107 -7.17 -14.36 1.68
N PHE A 108 -8.05 -15.30 1.34
CA PHE A 108 -9.46 -15.01 1.05
C PHE A 108 -10.15 -14.39 2.26
N ALA A 109 -10.11 -15.04 3.43
CA ALA A 109 -10.82 -14.59 4.61
C ALA A 109 -10.39 -13.18 5.06
N ARG A 110 -9.10 -12.85 4.94
CA ARG A 110 -8.60 -11.51 5.31
C ARG A 110 -8.94 -10.45 4.28
N ALA A 111 -8.87 -10.78 2.99
CA ALA A 111 -9.32 -9.87 1.94
C ALA A 111 -10.83 -9.59 2.05
N ALA A 112 -11.65 -10.63 2.18
CA ALA A 112 -13.09 -10.51 2.36
C ALA A 112 -13.44 -9.68 3.59
N ARG A 113 -12.80 -9.92 4.74
CA ARG A 113 -13.01 -9.10 5.94
C ARG A 113 -12.81 -7.59 5.69
N LEU A 114 -11.76 -7.20 4.95
CA LEU A 114 -11.50 -5.78 4.68
C LEU A 114 -12.47 -5.18 3.63
N LEU A 115 -13.09 -6.02 2.80
CA LEU A 115 -14.13 -5.63 1.85
C LEU A 115 -15.51 -5.52 2.54
N ASP A 116 -15.82 -6.43 3.46
CA ASP A 116 -17.14 -6.59 4.08
C ASP A 116 -17.33 -5.81 5.39
N ASP A 117 -16.25 -5.52 6.13
CA ASP A 117 -16.28 -4.80 7.40
C ASP A 117 -15.63 -3.41 7.26
N PRO A 118 -16.44 -2.35 7.04
CA PRO A 118 -15.94 -0.97 6.97
C PRO A 118 -15.18 -0.53 8.23
N GLY A 119 -15.48 -1.10 9.39
CA GLY A 119 -14.78 -0.83 10.63
C GLY A 119 -13.38 -1.45 10.64
N ALA A 120 -13.23 -2.69 10.16
CA ALA A 120 -11.92 -3.31 9.95
C ALA A 120 -11.08 -2.52 8.94
N TYR A 121 -11.69 -2.13 7.83
CA TYR A 121 -11.05 -1.28 6.85
C TYR A 121 -10.57 0.04 7.45
N ALA A 122 -11.46 0.79 8.11
CA ALA A 122 -11.16 2.11 8.65
C ALA A 122 -10.05 2.08 9.71
N ARG A 123 -10.00 1.03 10.54
CA ARG A 123 -8.92 0.84 11.53
C ARG A 123 -7.56 0.71 10.85
N MET A 124 -7.46 -0.09 9.79
CA MET A 124 -6.21 -0.34 9.09
C MET A 124 -5.80 0.84 8.19
N ALA A 125 -6.75 1.42 7.46
CA ALA A 125 -6.52 2.58 6.60
C ALA A 125 -6.19 3.86 7.39
N GLY A 126 -6.74 3.99 8.60
CA GLY A 126 -6.50 5.11 9.51
C GLY A 126 -5.33 4.90 10.49
N ALA A 127 -4.68 3.74 10.47
CA ALA A 127 -3.54 3.43 11.31
C ALA A 127 -2.38 4.40 11.04
N VAL A 128 -1.60 4.68 12.09
CA VAL A 128 -0.48 5.61 12.00
C VAL A 128 0.65 4.94 11.23
N ASN A 129 1.16 5.58 10.17
CA ASN A 129 2.33 5.07 9.48
C ASN A 129 3.58 5.21 10.39
N PRO A 130 4.22 4.09 10.80
CA PRO A 130 5.39 4.12 11.68
C PRO A 130 6.67 4.60 10.98
N TYR A 131 6.69 4.67 9.64
CA TYR A 131 7.90 5.00 8.86
C TYR A 131 8.08 6.50 8.63
N GLY A 132 7.04 7.31 8.79
CA GLY A 132 7.19 8.75 8.69
C GLY A 132 5.91 9.54 8.45
N ASP A 133 6.11 10.85 8.40
CA ASP A 133 5.11 11.90 8.21
C ASP A 133 5.35 12.70 6.91
N GLY A 134 6.22 12.18 6.03
CA GLY A 134 6.64 12.87 4.81
C GLY A 134 7.67 14.00 5.01
N ARG A 135 8.22 14.18 6.22
CA ARG A 135 9.21 15.24 6.51
C ARG A 135 10.62 14.69 6.79
N ALA A 136 10.93 13.49 6.29
CA ALA A 136 12.25 12.89 6.43
C ALA A 136 13.37 13.78 5.83
N ALA A 137 13.20 14.24 4.59
CA ALA A 137 14.23 15.07 3.93
C ALA A 137 14.53 16.39 4.68
N PRO A 138 13.55 17.20 5.09
CA PRO A 138 13.82 18.36 5.96
C PRO A 138 14.55 18.00 7.26
N ARG A 139 14.22 16.88 7.92
CA ARG A 139 14.92 16.44 9.14
C ARG A 139 16.37 16.04 8.86
N VAL A 140 16.63 15.37 7.73
CA VAL A 140 18.00 15.02 7.31
C VAL A 140 18.82 16.28 7.06
N VAL A 141 18.29 17.24 6.30
CA VAL A 141 18.97 18.52 6.04
C VAL A 141 19.25 19.26 7.35
N GLN A 142 18.28 19.29 8.28
CA GLN A 142 18.48 19.88 9.61
C GLN A 142 19.55 19.12 10.42
N GLY A 143 19.58 17.80 10.35
CA GLY A 143 20.60 16.97 11.00
C GLY A 143 22.01 17.28 10.49
N LEU A 144 22.16 17.45 9.18
CA LEU A 144 23.43 17.86 8.56
C LEU A 144 23.83 19.27 8.97
N ALA A 145 22.89 20.23 8.95
CA ALA A 145 23.15 21.59 9.41
C ALA A 145 23.57 21.61 10.89
N ALA A 146 22.94 20.80 11.73
CA ALA A 146 23.31 20.67 13.14
C ALA A 146 24.70 20.07 13.35
N TYR A 147 25.12 19.11 12.51
CA TYR A 147 26.47 18.55 12.53
C TYR A 147 27.55 19.63 12.29
N PHE A 148 27.27 20.60 11.42
CA PHE A 148 28.15 21.73 11.14
C PHE A 148 27.92 22.96 12.04
N GLY A 149 27.07 22.87 13.08
CA GLY A 149 26.79 23.97 13.99
C GLY A 149 25.93 25.09 13.40
N LEU A 150 25.24 24.84 12.29
CA LEU A 150 24.42 25.82 11.56
C LEU A 150 22.93 25.80 11.98
N ALA A 151 22.49 24.80 12.74
CA ALA A 151 21.11 24.62 13.18
C ALA A 151 21.02 23.79 14.48
N PRO A 152 19.91 23.84 15.23
CA PRO A 152 19.63 22.86 16.27
C PRO A 152 19.32 21.48 15.68
N LYS A 153 19.60 20.41 16.43
CA LYS A 153 19.27 19.03 16.05
C LYS A 153 17.76 18.88 15.79
N PRO A 154 17.35 18.09 14.77
CA PRO A 154 15.93 17.83 14.52
C PRO A 154 15.31 17.05 15.68
N ALA A 155 14.04 17.35 15.99
CA ALA A 155 13.27 16.53 16.92
C ALA A 155 13.09 15.11 16.36
N PRO A 156 13.19 14.07 17.20
CA PRO A 156 12.86 12.70 16.80
C PRO A 156 11.46 12.60 16.20
N PHE A 157 11.29 11.74 15.21
CA PHE A 157 9.97 11.42 14.70
C PHE A 157 9.21 10.59 15.74
N VAL A 158 7.97 10.99 16.04
CA VAL A 158 7.04 10.25 16.88
C VAL A 158 5.80 9.99 16.03
N PRO A 159 5.45 8.72 15.76
CA PRO A 159 4.23 8.38 15.04
C PRO A 159 3.00 8.94 15.76
N GLN A 160 2.18 9.73 15.07
CA GLN A 160 0.92 10.28 15.60
C GLN A 160 -0.24 10.15 14.58
N PRO A 161 -1.49 9.98 15.04
CA PRO A 161 -2.68 9.97 14.19
C PRO A 161 -2.72 11.16 13.22
N GLY A 162 -2.85 10.87 11.92
CA GLY A 162 -2.95 11.90 10.86
C GLY A 162 -1.62 12.43 10.31
N SER A 163 -0.48 11.86 10.71
CA SER A 163 0.86 12.25 10.21
C SER A 163 1.07 12.00 8.70
N ALA A 164 0.45 10.96 8.13
CA ALA A 164 0.63 10.57 6.73
C ALA A 164 -0.48 11.08 5.79
N ALA A 165 -1.75 10.97 6.20
CA ALA A 165 -2.90 11.15 5.30
C ALA A 165 -3.23 12.62 4.95
N LYS A 166 -2.88 13.59 5.82
CA LYS A 166 -3.25 15.01 5.61
C LYS A 166 -2.46 15.69 4.49
N ASN A 167 -1.22 15.27 4.26
CA ASN A 167 -0.31 15.95 3.32
C ASN A 167 -0.54 15.56 1.85
N PHE A 168 -1.05 14.35 1.57
CA PHE A 168 -1.20 13.88 0.18
C PHE A 168 -2.54 14.28 -0.46
N ARG A 169 -3.67 14.22 0.28
CA ARG A 169 -4.99 14.66 -0.23
C ARG A 169 -4.98 16.12 -0.68
N ALA A 170 -4.34 17.00 0.10
CA ALA A 170 -4.24 18.43 -0.22
C ALA A 170 -3.39 18.74 -1.48
N ALA A 171 -2.43 17.87 -1.83
CA ALA A 171 -1.60 18.04 -3.01
C ALA A 171 -2.28 17.55 -4.30
N THR A 172 -3.11 16.50 -4.23
CA THR A 172 -3.83 15.99 -5.39
C THR A 172 -5.02 16.86 -5.80
N ASP A 173 -5.72 17.46 -4.84
CA ASP A 173 -6.86 18.33 -5.14
C ASP A 173 -6.43 19.63 -5.82
N LYS A 174 -5.26 20.18 -5.45
CA LYS A 174 -4.68 21.38 -6.10
C LYS A 174 -4.21 21.13 -7.53
N ASN A 175 -3.62 19.96 -7.81
CA ASN A 175 -3.16 19.61 -9.17
C ASN A 175 -4.31 19.29 -10.13
N PHE A 176 -5.49 18.89 -9.64
CA PHE A 176 -6.69 18.73 -10.46
C PHE A 176 -7.39 20.07 -10.75
N ALA A 177 -7.37 21.01 -9.79
CA ALA A 177 -7.89 22.36 -10.01
C ALA A 177 -7.06 23.16 -11.01
N ALA A 178 -5.73 23.02 -10.98
CA ALA A 178 -4.80 23.77 -11.84
C ALA A 178 -4.71 23.26 -13.30
N LYS A 179 -5.46 22.21 -13.68
CA LYS A 179 -5.53 21.68 -15.07
C LYS A 179 -6.89 21.90 -15.74
N LYS A 180 -7.76 22.72 -15.15
CA LYS A 180 -9.07 23.09 -15.69
C LYS A 180 -9.15 24.53 -16.23
N GLU A 181 -8.01 25.20 -16.38
CA GLU A 181 -7.90 26.50 -17.07
C GLU A 181 -7.03 26.37 -18.32
#